data_AF-A0A538PY55-F1
#
_entry.id   AF-A0A538PY55-F1
#
_cell.length_a   1.000
_cell.length_b   1.000
_cell.length_c   1.000
_cell.angle_alpha   90.00
_cell.angle_beta   90.00
_cell.angle_gamma   90.00
#
_symmetry.space_group_name_H-M   'P 1'
#
loop_
_entity.id
_entity.type
_entity.pdbx_description
1 polymer ?
#
loop_
_entity_poly.entity_id
_entity_poly.type
_entity_poly.pdbx_seq_one_letter_code
_entity_poly.pdbx_strand_id
1 'polypeptide(L)' 'MTAGERLIQQGEQRGIQQGERALLLRQLKKRFGNQVDAGIERCVEAASSEQIATWADRVLSATTLAEVLGH' A
#
# COMPACT_ATOMS: atom_id res chain seq x y z
N MET A 1 -10.87 -28.54 -2.41
CA MET A 1 -11.08 -27.14 -2.02
C MET A 1 -12.56 -26.92 -1.67
N THR A 2 -12.89 -26.85 -0.38
CA THR A 2 -14.23 -26.61 0.15
C THR A 2 -14.55 -25.11 0.16
N ALA A 3 -15.82 -24.74 0.40
CA ALA A 3 -16.21 -23.34 0.57
C ALA A 3 -15.50 -22.68 1.76
N GLY A 4 -15.26 -23.42 2.85
CA GLY A 4 -14.53 -22.92 4.02
C GLY A 4 -13.07 -22.60 3.71
N GLU A 5 -12.37 -23.49 2.98
CA GLU A 5 -10.98 -23.25 2.56
C GLU A 5 -10.86 -22.01 1.67
N ARG A 6 -11.82 -21.77 0.77
CA ARG A 6 -11.85 -20.56 -0.07
C ARG A 6 -12.05 -19.29 0.76
N LEU A 7 -12.91 -19.32 1.76
CA LEU A 7 -13.15 -18.15 2.64
C LEU A 7 -11.89 -17.81 3.45
N ILE A 8 -11.19 -18.81 3.97
CA ILE A 8 -9.92 -18.61 4.69
C ILE A 8 -8.89 -17.97 3.76
N GLN A 9 -8.67 -18.54 2.58
CA GLN A 9 -7.73 -17.98 1.59
C GLN A 9 -8.06 -16.54 1.20
N GLN A 10 -9.34 -16.22 0.99
CA GLN A 10 -9.76 -14.84 0.71
C GLN A 10 -9.50 -13.90 1.89
N GLY A 11 -9.72 -14.36 3.12
CA GLY A 11 -9.43 -13.60 4.34
C GLY A 11 -7.95 -13.31 4.48
N GLU A 12 -7.09 -14.32 4.31
CA GLU A 12 -5.64 -14.19 4.34
C GLU A 12 -5.15 -13.20 3.28
N GLN A 13 -5.61 -13.34 2.03
CA GLN A 13 -5.23 -12.44 0.94
C GLN A 13 -5.65 -10.99 1.21
N ARG A 14 -6.85 -10.76 1.75
CA ARG A 14 -7.32 -9.42 2.13
C ARG A 14 -6.48 -8.85 3.27
N GLY A 15 -6.15 -9.66 4.28
CA GLY A 15 -5.31 -9.26 5.41
C GLY A 15 -3.91 -8.83 4.97
N ILE A 16 -3.28 -9.60 4.08
CA ILE A 16 -1.98 -9.28 3.49
C ILE A 16 -2.04 -7.93 2.78
N GLN A 17 -3.01 -7.73 1.88
CA GLN A 17 -3.14 -6.48 1.13
C GLN A 17 -3.41 -5.26 2.02
N GLN A 18 -4.21 -5.41 3.08
CA GLN A 18 -4.45 -4.33 4.04
C GLN A 18 -3.17 -4.01 4.83
N GLY A 19 -2.41 -5.03 5.23
CA GLY A 19 -1.13 -4.88 5.91
C GLY A 19 -0.09 -4.14 5.06
N GLU A 20 0.03 -4.49 3.77
CA GLU A 20 0.95 -3.83 2.83
C GLU A 20 0.63 -2.35 2.65
N ARG A 21 -0.66 -2.01 2.45
CA ARG A 21 -1.11 -0.60 2.34
C ARG A 21 -0.83 0.19 3.61
N ALA A 22 -1.14 -0.37 4.79
CA ALA A 22 -0.90 0.28 6.07
C ALA A 22 0.61 0.51 6.32
N LEU A 23 1.45 -0.48 5.95
CA LEU A 23 2.89 -0.36 6.06
C LEU A 23 3.43 0.75 5.14
N LEU A 24 2.98 0.78 3.87
CA LEU A 24 3.39 1.82 2.92
C LEU A 24 2.97 3.21 3.41
N LEU A 25 1.74 3.40 3.88
CA LEU A 25 1.30 4.68 4.46
C LEU A 25 2.17 5.11 5.63
N ARG A 26 2.53 4.18 6.51
CA ARG A 26 3.43 4.48 7.63
C ARG A 26 4.82 4.92 7.14
N GLN A 27 5.35 4.30 6.08
CA GLN A 27 6.63 4.70 5.48
C GLN A 27 6.54 6.09 4.85
N LEU A 28 5.49 6.35 4.07
CA LEU A 28 5.24 7.66 3.46
C LEU A 28 5.14 8.77 4.51
N LYS A 29 4.35 8.56 5.57
CA LYS A 29 4.21 9.52 6.67
C LYS A 29 5.54 9.77 7.38
N LYS A 30 6.37 8.73 7.55
CA LYS A 30 7.70 8.88 8.16
C LYS A 30 8.69 9.66 7.29
N ARG A 31 8.64 9.51 5.96
CA ARG A 31 9.58 10.17 5.04
C ARG A 31 9.14 11.57 4.61
N PHE A 32 7.85 11.75 4.36
CA PHE A 32 7.28 12.96 3.75
C PHE A 32 6.39 13.77 4.71
N GLY A 33 6.11 13.25 5.91
CA GLY A 33 5.39 13.98 6.96
C GLY A 33 4.05 14.54 6.49
N ASN A 34 3.87 15.84 6.69
CA ASN A 34 2.61 16.56 6.41
C ASN A 34 2.25 16.64 4.92
N GLN A 35 3.13 16.20 4.02
CA GLN A 35 2.81 16.11 2.59
C GLN A 35 1.88 14.92 2.28
N VAL A 36 1.78 13.95 3.19
CA VAL A 36 0.84 12.83 3.07
C VAL A 36 -0.53 13.28 3.55
N ASP A 37 -1.33 13.81 2.63
CA ASP A 37 -2.69 14.25 2.90
C ASP A 37 -3.73 13.12 2.71
N ALA A 38 -4.99 13.44 2.95
CA ALA A 38 -6.11 12.51 2.80
C ALA A 38 -6.31 12.01 1.34
N GLY A 39 -5.82 12.75 0.35
CA GLY A 39 -5.81 12.32 -1.05
C GLY A 39 -4.78 11.21 -1.28
N ILE A 40 -3.57 11.38 -0.74
CA ILE A 40 -2.53 10.34 -0.75
C ILE A 40 -2.98 9.09 0.01
N GLU A 41 -3.63 9.25 1.17
CA GLU A 41 -4.17 8.13 1.93
C GLU A 41 -5.16 7.31 1.10
N ARG A 42 -6.15 7.98 0.49
CA ARG A 42 -7.12 7.33 -0.40
C ARG A 42 -6.48 6.69 -1.63
N CYS A 43 -5.44 7.31 -2.18
CA CYS A 43 -4.69 6.75 -3.31
C CYS A 43 -4.05 5.41 -2.94
N VAL A 44 -3.39 5.32 -1.78
CA VAL A 44 -2.79 4.07 -1.29
C VAL A 44 -3.85 3.03 -0.94
N GLU A 45 -4.97 3.44 -0.36
CA GLU A 45 -6.07 2.52 -0.05
C GLU A 45 -6.69 1.89 -1.31
N ALA A 46 -6.81 2.67 -2.40
CA ALA A 46 -7.40 2.23 -3.65
C ALA A 46 -6.42 1.48 -4.58
N ALA A 47 -5.12 1.56 -4.32
CA ALA A 47 -4.09 0.99 -5.19
C ALA A 47 -4.13 -0.55 -5.25
N SER A 48 -3.76 -1.10 -6.40
CA SER A 48 -3.60 -2.54 -6.61
C SER A 48 -2.39 -3.07 -5.84
N SER A 49 -2.33 -4.38 -5.59
CA SER A 49 -1.15 -5.01 -4.96
C SER A 49 0.14 -4.74 -5.72
N GLU A 50 0.10 -4.70 -7.05
CA GLU A 50 1.25 -4.41 -7.90
C GLU A 50 1.75 -2.96 -7.74
N GLN A 51 0.81 -2.01 -7.67
CA GLN A 51 1.15 -0.61 -7.37
C GLN A 51 1.77 -0.48 -5.98
N ILE A 52 1.18 -1.15 -4.96
CA ILE A 52 1.71 -1.12 -3.60
C ILE A 52 3.12 -1.70 -3.52
N ALA A 53 3.38 -2.83 -4.19
CA ALA A 53 4.72 -3.41 -4.26
C ALA A 53 5.72 -2.45 -4.91
N THR A 54 5.35 -1.88 -6.06
CA THR A 54 6.19 -0.91 -6.78
C THR A 54 6.51 0.30 -5.92
N TRP A 55 5.51 0.84 -5.22
CA TRP A 55 5.68 2.00 -4.34
C TRP A 55 6.46 1.65 -3.07
N ALA A 56 6.36 0.42 -2.55
CA ALA A 56 7.14 -0.05 -1.42
C ALA A 56 8.65 -0.15 -1.73
N ASP A 57 9.01 -0.43 -2.98
CA ASP A 57 10.41 -0.36 -3.41
C ASP A 57 10.87 1.10 -3.61
N ARG A 58 10.05 1.90 -4.31
CA ARG A 58 10.37 3.31 -4.60
C ARG A 58 10.46 4.16 -3.33
N VAL A 59 9.64 3.88 -2.30
CA VAL A 59 9.66 4.64 -1.04
C VAL A 59 10.96 4.50 -0.27
N LEU A 60 11.88 3.62 -0.65
CA LEU A 60 13.19 3.51 0.00
C LEU A 60 14.21 4.54 -0.52
N SER A 61 14.06 4.99 -1.78
CA SER A 61 15.05 5.83 -2.47
C SER A 61 14.49 7.15 -3.01
N ALA A 62 13.19 7.22 -3.33
CA ALA A 62 12.56 8.40 -3.90
C ALA A 62 12.70 9.63 -2.99
N THR A 63 12.88 10.80 -3.58
CA THR A 63 13.01 12.09 -2.88
C THR A 63 11.68 12.84 -2.78
N THR A 64 10.68 12.46 -3.58
CA THR A 64 9.36 13.09 -3.58
C THR A 64 8.22 12.07 -3.59
N LEU A 65 7.02 12.48 -3.17
CA LEU A 65 5.82 11.65 -3.28
C LEU A 65 5.47 11.32 -4.74
N ALA A 66 5.73 12.24 -5.68
CA ALA A 66 5.49 12.02 -7.10
C ALA A 66 6.40 10.92 -7.67
N GLU A 67 7.66 10.85 -7.23
CA GLU A 67 8.58 9.77 -7.60
C GLU A 67 8.14 8.41 -7.04
N VAL A 68 7.50 8.39 -5.86
CA VAL A 68 6.94 7.13 -5.33
C VAL A 68 5.69 6.72 -6.11
N LEU A 69 4.70 7.61 -6.16
CA LEU A 69 3.33 7.34 -6.59
C LEU A 69 3.10 7.51 -8.09
N GLY A 70 4.10 7.97 -8.83
CA GLY A 70 4.06 8.09 -10.28
C GLY A 70 3.83 6.74 -10.98
N HIS A 71 3.47 6.78 -12.26
CA HIS A 71 3.36 5.60 -13.10
C HIS A 71 4.75 5.06 -13.44
#